data_AF-A0A399D673-F1
#
_entry.id   AF-A0A399D673-F1
#
_cell.length_a   1.000
_cell.length_b   1.000
_cell.length_c   1.000
_cell.angle_alpha   90.00
_cell.angle_beta   90.00
_cell.angle_gamma   90.00
#
_symmetry.space_group_name_H-M   'P 1'
#
loop_
_entity.id
_entity.type
_entity.pdbx_description
1 polymer ?
#
loop_
_entity_poly.entity_id
_entity_poly.type
_entity_poly.pdbx_seq_one_letter_code
_entity_poly.pdbx_strand_id
1 'polypeptide(L)'
;MKNEKKAFEFSPSLSVPFRDKKEIERALQIKREDIEKHDNPDFKIRVVPDSDTEFIWVTDLFKRIKHSAETGEKLVMILPNPAPSYRHVARLINACNIDCRNVFGFAMDEYADEDGNIAPEEWKFGFTHAMMKYFYYEIDEKLRPPKNQIVGFTNKNINDYSKMIEDAGGADICYSGPGWTGHLAFIEPDAPEFRAPLEEWKQMGARICTLSPYTLAQNSLHGSFGKSGNLAAVPPKAATIGPRDVIHSKNRFDMHAITVHGTTTAWQRSISRLVLHGPVTPLVPESILQTLRTDVFVSETIAQNIEPDWNKGY
;
A
#
# COMPACT_ATOMS: atom_id res chain seq x y z
N MET A 1 -24.76 40.00 28.12
CA MET A 1 -23.71 39.59 27.17
C MET A 1 -23.36 38.13 27.45
N LYS A 2 -23.72 37.21 26.55
CA LYS A 2 -23.28 35.82 26.68
C LYS A 2 -21.76 35.80 26.45
N ASN A 3 -21.00 35.35 27.45
CA ASN A 3 -19.61 34.97 27.28
C ASN A 3 -19.59 33.79 26.30
N GLU A 4 -19.42 34.06 25.01
CA GLU A 4 -18.98 33.03 24.08
C GLU A 4 -17.58 32.61 24.52
N LYS A 5 -17.50 31.47 25.21
CA LYS A 5 -16.21 30.84 25.50
C LYS A 5 -15.56 30.55 24.14
N LYS A 6 -14.52 31.31 23.80
CA LYS A 6 -13.67 30.99 22.65
C LYS A 6 -13.20 29.55 22.78
N ALA A 7 -13.51 28.73 21.77
CA ALA A 7 -12.96 27.39 21.67
C ALA A 7 -11.43 27.47 21.58
N PHE A 8 -10.72 26.55 22.23
CA PHE A 8 -9.28 26.42 22.04
C PHE A 8 -9.02 25.83 20.66
N GLU A 9 -8.35 26.59 19.80
CA GLU A 9 -8.02 26.18 18.44
C GLU A 9 -6.51 26.11 18.24
N PHE A 10 -6.07 25.13 17.45
CA PHE A 10 -4.69 24.96 17.03
C PHE A 10 -4.63 24.50 15.57
N SER A 11 -3.44 24.64 14.96
CA SER A 11 -3.12 24.08 13.65
C SER A 11 -2.44 22.71 13.81
N PRO A 12 -2.57 21.80 12.83
CA PRO A 12 -1.81 20.54 12.83
C PRO A 12 -0.29 20.78 13.00
N SER A 13 0.38 19.87 13.70
CA SER A 13 1.85 19.92 13.91
C SER A 13 2.60 19.99 12.58
N LEU A 14 3.77 20.65 12.56
CA LEU A 14 4.67 20.69 11.39
C LEU A 14 5.13 19.30 10.95
N SER A 15 5.10 18.31 11.84
CA SER A 15 5.42 16.92 11.52
C SER A 15 4.34 16.24 10.67
N VAL A 16 3.09 16.72 10.68
CA VAL A 16 2.04 16.16 9.83
C VAL A 16 2.25 16.63 8.39
N PRO A 17 2.35 15.75 7.38
CA PRO A 17 2.65 16.17 6.01
C PRO A 17 1.54 17.05 5.41
N PHE A 18 0.29 16.57 5.44
CA PHE A 18 -0.89 17.31 4.99
C PHE A 18 -1.53 18.10 6.14
N ARG A 19 -1.61 19.43 6.02
CA ARG A 19 -1.96 20.33 7.14
C ARG A 19 -3.11 21.30 6.84
N ASP A 20 -3.83 21.11 5.74
CA ASP A 20 -5.04 21.88 5.48
C ASP A 20 -6.13 21.44 6.48
N LYS A 21 -6.24 22.21 7.57
CA LYS A 21 -7.16 21.93 8.67
C LYS A 21 -8.61 21.82 8.19
N LYS A 22 -9.02 22.65 7.24
CA LYS A 22 -10.40 22.67 6.74
C LYS A 22 -10.71 21.39 5.97
N GLU A 23 -9.79 20.96 5.12
CA GLU A 23 -9.97 19.71 4.36
C GLU A 23 -9.88 18.47 5.26
N ILE A 24 -9.00 18.48 6.26
CA ILE A 24 -8.95 17.43 7.28
C ILE A 24 -10.29 17.35 8.01
N GLU A 25 -10.78 18.45 8.57
CA GLU A 25 -12.04 18.47 9.30
C GLU A 25 -13.20 18.02 8.42
N ARG A 26 -13.29 18.49 7.16
CA ARG A 26 -14.30 18.07 6.19
C ARG A 26 -14.25 16.55 5.96
N ALA A 27 -13.07 16.01 5.66
CA ALA A 27 -12.91 14.59 5.37
C ALA A 27 -13.26 13.71 6.59
N LEU A 28 -12.89 14.12 7.80
CA LEU A 28 -13.21 13.37 9.03
C LEU A 28 -14.71 13.36 9.35
N GLN A 29 -15.50 14.30 8.83
CA GLN A 29 -16.97 14.29 8.96
C GLN A 29 -17.67 13.34 7.99
N ILE A 30 -16.95 12.74 7.03
CA ILE A 30 -17.53 11.74 6.12
C ILE A 30 -17.90 10.51 6.93
N LYS A 31 -19.20 10.22 6.95
CA LYS A 31 -19.76 9.11 7.70
C LYS A 31 -19.62 7.80 6.95
N ARG A 32 -19.72 6.69 7.67
CA ARG A 32 -19.69 5.33 7.13
C ARG A 32 -20.65 5.14 5.96
N GLU A 33 -21.83 5.78 6.00
CA GLU A 33 -22.88 5.64 4.99
C GLU A 33 -22.55 6.38 3.69
N ASP A 34 -21.60 7.32 3.75
CA ASP A 34 -21.21 8.18 2.65
C ASP A 34 -19.83 7.81 2.05
N ILE A 35 -19.05 6.95 2.72
CA ILE A 35 -17.69 6.57 2.29
C ILE A 35 -17.63 5.99 0.87
N GLU A 36 -18.66 5.26 0.45
CA GLU A 36 -18.70 4.61 -0.88
C GLU A 36 -19.04 5.59 -2.01
N LYS A 37 -19.43 6.83 -1.71
CA LYS A 37 -19.89 7.82 -2.70
C LYS A 37 -18.71 8.59 -3.26
N HIS A 38 -18.47 8.52 -4.55
CA HIS A 38 -17.40 9.26 -5.20
C HIS A 38 -17.81 9.75 -6.60
N ASP A 39 -17.29 10.90 -7.02
CA ASP A 39 -17.65 11.54 -8.29
C ASP A 39 -17.08 10.82 -9.51
N ASN A 40 -15.89 10.20 -9.37
CA ASN A 40 -15.30 9.36 -10.41
C ASN A 40 -15.97 7.96 -10.40
N PRO A 41 -16.71 7.56 -11.44
CA PRO A 41 -17.41 6.28 -11.50
C PRO A 41 -16.48 5.06 -11.61
N ASP A 42 -15.21 5.28 -11.98
CA ASP A 42 -14.19 4.24 -12.07
C ASP A 42 -13.39 4.06 -10.76
N PHE A 43 -13.59 4.94 -9.79
CA PHE A 43 -13.06 4.82 -8.43
C PHE A 43 -14.08 4.15 -7.53
N LYS A 44 -14.06 2.81 -7.49
CA LYS A 44 -15.14 1.98 -6.93
C LYS A 44 -14.83 1.60 -5.50
N ILE A 45 -15.42 2.32 -4.56
CA ILE A 45 -15.25 2.08 -3.12
C ILE A 45 -16.34 1.14 -2.61
N ARG A 46 -15.96 0.13 -1.84
CA ARG A 46 -16.89 -0.78 -1.15
C ARG A 46 -16.50 -0.96 0.30
N VAL A 47 -17.45 -0.78 1.21
CA VAL A 47 -17.28 -1.20 2.60
C VAL A 47 -17.60 -2.69 2.70
N VAL A 48 -16.69 -3.46 3.30
CA VAL A 48 -16.80 -4.91 3.41
C VAL A 48 -16.57 -5.36 4.86
N PRO A 49 -17.16 -6.49 5.29
CA PRO A 49 -16.87 -7.07 6.59
C PRO A 49 -15.37 -7.24 6.81
N ASP A 50 -14.90 -6.97 8.03
CA ASP A 50 -13.47 -7.09 8.36
C ASP A 50 -12.91 -8.48 8.03
N SER A 51 -13.71 -9.52 8.25
CA SER A 51 -13.37 -10.92 7.95
C SER A 51 -13.15 -11.21 6.47
N ASP A 52 -13.70 -10.39 5.57
CA ASP A 52 -13.72 -10.67 4.14
C ASP A 52 -12.54 -10.01 3.41
N THR A 53 -11.90 -9.03 4.04
CA THR A 53 -10.81 -8.21 3.46
C THR A 53 -9.69 -9.07 2.87
N GLU A 54 -9.14 -10.01 3.63
CA GLU A 54 -8.09 -10.93 3.17
C GLU A 54 -8.58 -11.85 2.06
N PHE A 55 -9.79 -12.40 2.19
CA PHE A 55 -10.36 -13.31 1.18
C PHE A 55 -10.60 -12.61 -0.16
N ILE A 56 -11.11 -11.39 -0.17
CA ILE A 56 -11.32 -10.59 -1.38
C ILE A 56 -10.00 -10.39 -2.12
N TRP A 57 -8.94 -10.04 -1.40
CA TRP A 57 -7.64 -9.83 -2.00
C TRP A 57 -7.01 -11.12 -2.54
N VAL A 58 -7.01 -12.21 -1.74
CA VAL A 58 -6.52 -13.53 -2.15
C VAL A 58 -7.27 -14.03 -3.39
N THR A 59 -8.59 -13.86 -3.42
CA THR A 59 -9.42 -14.32 -4.54
C THR A 59 -9.23 -13.50 -5.81
N ASP A 60 -9.05 -12.18 -5.71
CA ASP A 60 -8.73 -11.35 -6.88
C ASP A 60 -7.37 -11.74 -7.49
N LEU A 61 -6.33 -11.89 -6.64
CA LEU A 61 -5.00 -12.29 -7.10
C LEU A 61 -5.03 -13.67 -7.77
N PHE A 62 -5.67 -14.65 -7.13
CA PHE A 62 -5.82 -15.99 -7.70
C PHE A 62 -6.62 -15.97 -9.01
N LYS A 63 -7.71 -15.21 -9.09
CA LYS A 63 -8.54 -15.10 -10.30
C LYS A 63 -7.73 -14.58 -11.49
N ARG A 64 -6.87 -13.58 -11.28
CA ARG A 64 -6.00 -13.04 -12.34
C ARG A 64 -4.96 -14.06 -12.80
N ILE A 65 -4.31 -14.74 -11.86
CA ILE A 65 -3.33 -15.80 -12.17
C ILE A 65 -4.00 -16.95 -12.94
N LYS A 66 -5.17 -17.40 -12.48
CA LYS A 66 -5.97 -18.43 -13.17
C LYS A 66 -6.34 -17.98 -14.59
N HIS A 67 -6.77 -16.74 -14.76
CA HIS A 67 -7.10 -16.20 -16.08
C HIS A 67 -5.90 -16.26 -17.03
N SER A 68 -4.72 -15.81 -16.58
CA SER A 68 -3.47 -15.89 -17.35
C SER A 68 -3.11 -17.32 -17.76
N ALA A 69 -3.30 -18.29 -16.84
CA ALA A 69 -3.07 -19.69 -17.14
C ALA A 69 -4.05 -20.27 -18.17
N GLU A 70 -5.33 -19.86 -18.13
CA GLU A 70 -6.38 -20.35 -19.04
C GLU A 70 -6.33 -19.73 -20.44
N THR A 71 -5.93 -18.46 -20.54
CA THR A 71 -5.86 -17.74 -21.83
C THR A 71 -4.48 -17.78 -22.46
N GLY A 72 -3.44 -18.08 -21.68
CA GLY A 72 -2.05 -17.95 -22.11
C GLY A 72 -1.56 -16.50 -22.16
N GLU A 73 -2.38 -15.53 -21.75
CA GLU A 73 -1.99 -14.12 -21.69
C GLU A 73 -0.97 -13.88 -20.57
N LYS A 74 -0.06 -12.93 -20.80
CA LYS A 74 0.88 -12.49 -19.77
C LYS A 74 0.15 -11.72 -18.68
N LEU A 75 0.52 -11.95 -17.41
CA LEU A 75 0.08 -11.19 -16.26
C LEU A 75 1.27 -10.53 -15.57
N VAL A 76 1.32 -9.21 -15.54
CA VAL A 76 2.33 -8.42 -14.84
C VAL A 76 1.71 -7.77 -13.61
N MET A 77 2.25 -8.05 -12.42
CA MET A 77 1.69 -7.60 -11.14
C MET A 77 2.73 -6.82 -10.34
N ILE A 78 2.31 -5.71 -9.73
CA ILE A 78 3.04 -5.04 -8.66
C ILE A 78 2.44 -5.51 -7.33
N LEU A 79 3.28 -6.12 -6.49
CA LEU A 79 2.88 -6.80 -5.26
C LEU A 79 3.41 -6.05 -4.03
N PRO A 80 2.55 -5.62 -3.09
CA PRO A 80 2.94 -5.01 -1.83
C PRO A 80 3.63 -6.04 -0.94
N ASN A 81 4.28 -5.56 0.14
CA ASN A 81 5.00 -6.39 1.12
C ASN A 81 4.29 -7.74 1.37
N PRO A 82 4.90 -8.87 0.93
CA PRO A 82 4.23 -10.14 1.03
C PRO A 82 4.04 -10.62 2.46
N ALA A 83 2.82 -10.42 2.95
CA ALA A 83 2.37 -10.96 4.22
C ALA A 83 2.26 -12.51 4.14
N PRO A 84 2.24 -13.19 5.30
CA PRO A 84 1.90 -14.62 5.39
C PRO A 84 0.70 -15.05 4.53
N SER A 85 -0.26 -14.16 4.33
CA SER A 85 -1.48 -14.34 3.53
C SER A 85 -1.25 -14.82 2.09
N TYR A 86 -0.13 -14.47 1.45
CA TYR A 86 0.20 -14.94 0.10
C TYR A 86 0.25 -16.48 -0.01
N ARG A 87 0.49 -17.20 1.10
CA ARG A 87 0.46 -18.67 1.13
C ARG A 87 -0.91 -19.22 0.71
N HIS A 88 -1.99 -18.47 0.96
CA HIS A 88 -3.34 -18.88 0.58
C HIS A 88 -3.52 -18.88 -0.93
N VAL A 89 -2.90 -17.93 -1.63
CA VAL A 89 -2.88 -17.87 -3.09
C VAL A 89 -2.08 -19.05 -3.65
N ALA A 90 -0.90 -19.33 -3.09
CA ALA A 90 -0.09 -20.49 -3.48
C ALA A 90 -0.84 -21.83 -3.26
N ARG A 91 -1.56 -21.97 -2.14
CA ARG A 91 -2.41 -23.14 -1.88
C ARG A 91 -3.51 -23.32 -2.93
N LEU A 92 -4.15 -22.23 -3.35
CA LEU A 92 -5.16 -22.28 -4.42
C LEU A 92 -4.53 -22.66 -5.76
N ILE A 93 -3.37 -22.10 -6.10
CA ILE A 93 -2.58 -22.44 -7.30
C ILE A 93 -2.29 -23.95 -7.32
N ASN A 94 -1.75 -24.50 -6.23
CA ASN A 94 -1.39 -25.91 -6.13
C ASN A 94 -2.62 -26.82 -6.19
N ALA A 95 -3.67 -26.49 -5.43
CA ALA A 95 -4.91 -27.27 -5.38
C ALA A 95 -5.63 -27.32 -6.73
N CYS A 96 -5.55 -26.25 -7.52
CA CYS A 96 -6.14 -26.16 -8.85
C CYS A 96 -5.16 -26.50 -9.99
N ASN A 97 -3.90 -26.87 -9.67
CA ASN A 97 -2.84 -27.16 -10.63
C ASN A 97 -2.68 -26.06 -11.71
N ILE A 98 -2.63 -24.80 -11.26
CA ILE A 98 -2.51 -23.62 -12.12
C ILE A 98 -1.07 -23.40 -12.54
N ASP A 99 -0.79 -23.45 -13.83
CA ASP A 99 0.53 -23.18 -14.40
C ASP A 99 0.81 -21.68 -14.46
N CYS A 100 1.76 -21.20 -13.67
CA CYS A 100 2.08 -19.78 -13.56
C CYS A 100 3.18 -19.31 -14.51
N ARG A 101 3.52 -20.06 -15.57
CA ARG A 101 4.61 -19.69 -16.50
C ARG A 101 4.53 -18.27 -17.08
N ASN A 102 3.32 -17.72 -17.21
CA ASN A 102 3.07 -16.38 -17.77
C ASN A 102 2.93 -15.28 -16.71
N VAL A 103 3.17 -15.59 -15.44
CA VAL A 103 3.05 -14.66 -14.32
C VAL A 103 4.38 -13.95 -14.07
N PHE A 104 4.33 -12.62 -14.05
CA PHE A 104 5.41 -11.72 -13.69
C PHE A 104 5.01 -10.94 -12.44
N GLY A 105 5.87 -10.96 -11.42
CA GLY A 105 5.65 -10.28 -10.15
C GLY A 105 6.81 -9.34 -9.85
N PHE A 106 6.50 -8.09 -9.55
CA PHE A 106 7.45 -7.09 -9.10
C PHE A 106 7.12 -6.70 -7.67
N ALA A 107 8.10 -6.75 -6.77
CA ALA A 107 7.95 -6.19 -5.44
C ALA A 107 7.69 -4.67 -5.55
N MET A 108 6.76 -4.19 -4.74
CA MET A 108 6.41 -2.77 -4.64
C MET A 108 7.53 -1.94 -4.01
N ASP A 109 8.25 -2.53 -3.06
CA ASP A 109 9.29 -1.86 -2.27
C ASP A 109 10.26 -2.86 -1.61
N GLU A 110 11.38 -2.35 -1.11
CA GLU A 110 12.35 -3.05 -0.27
C GLU A 110 13.06 -2.05 0.65
N TYR A 111 13.47 -2.48 1.85
CA TYR A 111 14.24 -1.63 2.75
C TYR A 111 15.64 -1.30 2.23
N ALA A 112 16.20 -0.19 2.69
CA ALA A 112 17.58 0.22 2.45
C ALA A 112 18.21 0.84 3.71
N ASP A 113 19.53 0.73 3.84
CA ASP A 113 20.29 1.34 4.93
C ASP A 113 20.44 2.88 4.77
N GLU A 114 21.13 3.53 5.70
CA GLU A 114 21.37 4.98 5.69
C GLU A 114 22.11 5.48 4.43
N ASP A 115 22.91 4.62 3.81
CA ASP A 115 23.69 4.91 2.61
C ASP A 115 22.91 4.60 1.33
N GLY A 116 21.72 4.01 1.46
CA GLY A 116 20.87 3.62 0.33
C GLY A 116 21.24 2.25 -0.26
N ASN A 117 22.01 1.41 0.45
CA ASN A 117 22.19 0.04 0.01
C ASN A 117 20.91 -0.75 0.29
N ILE A 118 20.30 -1.26 -0.78
CA ILE A 118 19.05 -2.04 -0.72
C ILE A 118 19.32 -3.38 -0.05
N ALA A 119 18.40 -3.78 0.84
CA ALA A 119 18.49 -5.03 1.57
C ALA A 119 18.53 -6.24 0.60
N PRO A 120 19.45 -7.19 0.80
CA PRO A 120 19.56 -8.36 -0.05
C PRO A 120 18.42 -9.37 0.22
N GLU A 121 18.09 -10.22 -0.76
CA GLU A 121 17.01 -11.23 -0.67
C GLU A 121 17.20 -12.19 0.52
N GLU A 122 18.44 -12.43 0.95
CA GLU A 122 18.76 -13.29 2.10
C GLU A 122 18.43 -12.64 3.45
N TRP A 123 18.24 -11.33 3.50
CA TRP A 123 17.90 -10.65 4.73
C TRP A 123 16.45 -10.97 5.12
N LYS A 124 16.29 -11.81 6.14
CA LYS A 124 15.00 -12.39 6.56
C LYS A 124 13.88 -11.41 6.92
N PHE A 125 14.21 -10.13 7.10
CA PHE A 125 13.26 -9.06 7.43
C PHE A 125 12.83 -8.23 6.20
N GLY A 126 13.48 -8.45 5.05
CA GLY A 126 13.19 -7.77 3.79
C GLY A 126 11.91 -8.28 3.12
N PHE A 127 11.34 -7.45 2.25
CA PHE A 127 10.09 -7.73 1.56
C PHE A 127 10.28 -8.71 0.41
N THR A 128 11.41 -8.66 -0.29
CA THR A 128 11.78 -9.66 -1.31
C THR A 128 11.92 -11.03 -0.68
N HIS A 129 12.57 -11.12 0.49
CA HIS A 129 12.63 -12.37 1.25
C HIS A 129 11.23 -12.92 1.55
N ALA A 130 10.33 -12.05 2.03
CA ALA A 130 8.95 -12.41 2.35
C ALA A 130 8.18 -12.86 1.09
N MET A 131 8.35 -12.19 -0.05
CA MET A 131 7.79 -12.57 -1.35
C MET A 131 8.19 -13.98 -1.73
N MET A 132 9.48 -14.27 -1.61
CA MET A 132 10.02 -15.57 -1.96
C MET A 132 9.51 -16.66 -1.02
N LYS A 133 9.51 -16.38 0.28
CA LYS A 133 9.12 -17.32 1.32
C LYS A 133 7.62 -17.64 1.34
N TYR A 134 6.75 -16.64 1.26
CA TYR A 134 5.31 -16.81 1.46
C TYR A 134 4.52 -16.98 0.17
N PHE A 135 5.11 -16.69 -0.98
CA PHE A 135 4.46 -16.86 -2.28
C PHE A 135 5.22 -17.84 -3.17
N TYR A 136 6.42 -17.47 -3.63
CA TYR A 136 7.12 -18.22 -4.69
C TYR A 136 7.45 -19.65 -4.31
N TYR A 137 8.08 -19.87 -3.15
CA TYR A 137 8.49 -21.20 -2.70
C TYR A 137 7.33 -22.04 -2.15
N GLU A 138 6.18 -21.43 -1.86
CA GLU A 138 4.95 -22.15 -1.48
C GLU A 138 4.20 -22.73 -2.69
N ILE A 139 4.45 -22.22 -3.90
CA ILE A 139 3.92 -22.80 -5.15
C ILE A 139 4.71 -24.08 -5.47
N ASP A 140 4.05 -25.13 -5.95
CA ASP A 140 4.71 -26.36 -6.38
C ASP A 140 5.72 -26.08 -7.51
N GLU A 141 6.91 -26.69 -7.46
CA GLU A 141 8.01 -26.38 -8.38
C GLU A 141 7.62 -26.42 -9.87
N LYS A 142 6.80 -27.41 -10.26
CA LYS A 142 6.31 -27.59 -11.64
C LYS A 142 5.33 -26.50 -12.11
N LEU A 143 4.74 -25.73 -11.19
CA LEU A 143 3.74 -24.70 -11.44
C LEU A 143 4.31 -23.28 -11.33
N ARG A 144 5.52 -23.12 -10.78
CA ARG A 144 6.12 -21.81 -10.53
C ARG A 144 6.38 -21.05 -11.84
N PRO A 145 6.27 -19.71 -11.80
CA PRO A 145 6.89 -18.92 -12.86
C PRO A 145 8.42 -19.14 -12.84
N PRO A 146 9.10 -18.96 -13.99
CA PRO A 146 10.55 -18.82 -14.01
C PRO A 146 11.02 -17.77 -12.98
N LYS A 147 12.09 -18.08 -12.23
CA LYS A 147 12.56 -17.23 -11.11
C LYS A 147 12.85 -15.79 -11.53
N ASN A 148 13.34 -15.57 -12.75
CA ASN A 148 13.60 -14.23 -13.28
C ASN A 148 12.33 -13.40 -13.58
N GLN A 149 11.14 -13.99 -13.50
CA GLN A 149 9.87 -13.27 -13.62
C GLN A 149 9.35 -12.75 -12.27
N ILE A 150 9.98 -13.13 -11.15
CA ILE A 150 9.65 -12.66 -9.81
C ILE A 150 10.81 -11.80 -9.32
N VAL A 151 10.62 -10.49 -9.37
CA VAL A 151 11.68 -9.48 -9.27
C VAL A 151 11.51 -8.67 -7.99
N GLY A 152 12.56 -8.64 -7.16
CA GLY A 152 12.69 -7.70 -6.05
C GLY A 152 13.67 -6.57 -6.37
N PHE A 153 13.69 -5.54 -5.53
CA PHE A 153 14.65 -4.44 -5.65
C PHE A 153 16.07 -4.88 -5.28
N THR A 154 17.05 -4.35 -6.00
CA THR A 154 18.48 -4.52 -5.75
C THR A 154 19.24 -3.25 -6.14
N ASN A 155 20.45 -3.07 -5.62
CA ASN A 155 21.32 -1.96 -6.03
C ASN A 155 21.62 -1.96 -7.54
N LYS A 156 21.49 -3.11 -8.22
CA LYS A 156 21.77 -3.25 -9.66
C LYS A 156 20.61 -2.84 -10.55
N ASN A 157 19.37 -2.95 -10.08
CA ASN A 157 18.18 -2.76 -10.91
C ASN A 157 17.37 -1.52 -10.55
N ILE A 158 17.65 -0.84 -9.43
CA ILE A 158 16.83 0.30 -8.95
C ILE A 158 16.61 1.37 -10.01
N ASN A 159 17.65 1.74 -10.77
CA ASN A 159 17.56 2.77 -11.81
C ASN A 159 16.78 2.33 -13.06
N ASP A 160 16.64 1.02 -13.26
CA ASP A 160 15.96 0.42 -14.41
C ASP A 160 14.59 -0.17 -14.02
N TYR A 161 14.20 -0.16 -12.74
CA TYR A 161 13.10 -0.97 -12.23
C TYR A 161 11.75 -0.61 -12.87
N SER A 162 11.43 0.69 -12.99
CA SER A 162 10.25 1.15 -13.72
C SER A 162 10.28 0.73 -15.18
N LYS A 163 11.45 0.80 -15.82
CA LYS A 163 11.64 0.35 -17.20
C LYS A 163 11.46 -1.16 -17.33
N MET A 164 11.89 -1.95 -16.35
CA MET A 164 11.68 -3.40 -16.34
C MET A 164 10.19 -3.76 -16.30
N ILE A 165 9.38 -3.02 -15.53
CA ILE A 165 7.92 -3.19 -15.50
C ILE A 165 7.32 -2.85 -16.88
N GLU A 166 7.77 -1.77 -17.51
CA GLU A 166 7.31 -1.36 -18.85
C GLU A 166 7.72 -2.38 -19.93
N ASP A 167 8.96 -2.85 -19.91
CA ASP A 167 9.49 -3.86 -20.85
C ASP A 167 8.80 -5.23 -20.68
N ALA A 168 8.27 -5.52 -19.48
CA ALA A 168 7.43 -6.69 -19.26
C ALA A 168 6.05 -6.56 -19.92
N GLY A 169 5.64 -5.37 -20.35
CA GLY A 169 4.34 -5.06 -20.97
C GLY A 169 3.48 -4.07 -20.17
N GLY A 170 4.05 -3.45 -19.12
CA GLY A 170 3.33 -2.63 -18.14
C GLY A 170 2.52 -3.48 -17.16
N ALA A 171 2.32 -2.97 -15.95
CA ALA A 171 1.58 -3.70 -14.92
C ALA A 171 0.08 -3.79 -15.25
N ASP A 172 -0.47 -5.00 -15.23
CA ASP A 172 -1.91 -5.24 -15.36
C ASP A 172 -2.67 -4.89 -14.08
N ILE A 173 -2.00 -5.01 -12.94
CA ILE A 173 -2.55 -4.74 -11.62
C ILE A 173 -1.46 -4.24 -10.66
N CYS A 174 -1.79 -3.21 -9.89
CA CYS A 174 -1.03 -2.77 -8.72
C CYS A 174 -1.90 -2.93 -7.48
N TYR A 175 -1.42 -3.68 -6.49
CA TYR A 175 -2.09 -3.87 -5.21
C TYR A 175 -1.52 -2.92 -4.17
N SER A 176 -2.34 -2.15 -3.47
CA SER A 176 -1.91 -1.15 -2.50
C SER A 176 -2.78 -1.09 -1.25
N GLY A 177 -2.41 -0.21 -0.33
CA GLY A 177 -3.18 0.14 0.85
C GLY A 177 -2.46 1.25 1.63
N PRO A 178 -3.19 2.22 2.22
CA PRO A 178 -2.55 3.40 2.80
C PRO A 178 -1.83 3.11 4.10
N GLY A 179 -0.63 3.65 4.24
CA GLY A 179 -0.04 3.84 5.56
C GLY A 179 -0.54 5.11 6.28
N TRP A 180 0.10 5.42 7.40
CA TRP A 180 -0.34 6.48 8.32
C TRP A 180 -0.52 7.87 7.67
N THR A 181 0.35 8.19 6.72
CA THR A 181 0.39 9.48 6.02
C THR A 181 -0.28 9.44 4.64
N GLY A 182 -0.91 8.32 4.28
CA GLY A 182 -1.54 8.12 2.96
C GLY A 182 -0.51 7.87 1.88
N HIS A 183 0.68 7.42 2.28
CA HIS A 183 1.71 6.93 1.37
C HIS A 183 1.20 5.66 0.65
N LEU A 184 1.61 5.52 -0.60
CA LEU A 184 1.42 4.33 -1.43
C LEU A 184 2.81 3.73 -1.65
N ALA A 185 3.02 2.45 -1.32
CA ALA A 185 4.39 1.89 -1.20
C ALA A 185 5.20 2.73 -0.19
N PHE A 186 6.48 3.00 -0.45
CA PHE A 186 7.22 4.06 0.25
C PHE A 186 7.30 5.36 -0.56
N ILE A 187 6.27 5.69 -1.33
CA ILE A 187 6.12 7.04 -1.87
C ILE A 187 5.72 7.96 -0.72
N GLU A 188 6.70 8.38 0.07
CA GLU A 188 6.51 9.14 1.30
C GLU A 188 6.24 10.63 1.01
N PRO A 189 5.21 11.25 1.63
CA PRO A 189 4.90 12.66 1.43
C PRO A 189 5.92 13.63 2.03
N ASP A 190 6.68 13.18 3.04
CA ASP A 190 7.69 13.95 3.75
C ASP A 190 9.13 13.66 3.28
N ALA A 191 9.32 12.65 2.42
CA ALA A 191 10.60 12.35 1.80
C ALA A 191 11.05 13.49 0.85
N PRO A 192 12.26 14.05 1.04
CA PRO A 192 12.83 15.01 0.11
C PRO A 192 12.91 14.50 -1.34
N GLU A 193 13.10 13.18 -1.52
CA GLU A 193 13.25 12.52 -2.81
C GLU A 193 11.95 12.48 -3.64
N PHE A 194 10.80 12.76 -3.01
CA PHE A 194 9.49 12.89 -3.65
C PHE A 194 8.94 14.33 -3.60
N ARG A 195 9.72 15.30 -3.12
CA ARG A 195 9.25 16.70 -3.05
C ARG A 195 9.22 17.33 -4.44
N ALA A 196 8.03 17.38 -5.04
CA ALA A 196 7.78 18.07 -6.30
C ALA A 196 6.32 18.53 -6.42
N PRO A 197 6.02 19.49 -7.31
CA PRO A 197 4.65 19.76 -7.74
C PRO A 197 3.99 18.51 -8.33
N LEU A 198 2.66 18.42 -8.22
CA LEU A 198 1.89 17.22 -8.57
C LEU A 198 2.23 16.65 -9.97
N GLU A 199 2.32 17.50 -10.99
CA GLU A 199 2.56 17.03 -12.36
C GLU A 199 3.96 16.44 -12.56
N GLU A 200 4.97 16.99 -11.89
CA GLU A 200 6.32 16.42 -11.91
C GLU A 200 6.40 15.15 -11.06
N TRP A 201 5.76 15.17 -9.88
CA TRP A 201 5.68 14.02 -8.98
C TRP A 201 5.08 12.79 -9.67
N LYS A 202 4.00 12.97 -10.46
CA LYS A 202 3.37 11.89 -11.24
C LYS A 202 4.33 11.18 -12.20
N GLN A 203 5.40 11.82 -12.65
CA GLN A 203 6.38 11.26 -13.59
C GLN A 203 7.53 10.51 -12.90
N MET A 204 7.62 10.61 -11.57
CA MET A 204 8.66 9.96 -10.80
C MET A 204 8.50 8.43 -10.87
N GLY A 205 9.54 7.76 -11.39
CA GLY A 205 9.68 6.30 -11.32
C GLY A 205 10.35 5.85 -10.03
N ALA A 206 10.69 4.57 -9.99
CA ALA A 206 11.32 3.90 -8.88
C ALA A 206 12.60 4.60 -8.42
N ARG A 207 12.80 4.64 -7.10
CA ARG A 207 13.93 5.35 -6.46
C ARG A 207 14.14 4.90 -5.02
N ILE A 208 15.27 5.34 -4.45
CA ILE A 208 15.52 5.29 -3.02
C ILE A 208 14.94 6.55 -2.37
N CYS A 209 14.30 6.40 -1.22
CA CYS A 209 13.77 7.50 -0.43
C CYS A 209 14.07 7.33 1.06
N THR A 210 14.02 8.46 1.77
CA THR A 210 14.08 8.49 3.23
C THR A 210 12.71 8.14 3.82
N LEU A 211 12.66 7.20 4.76
CA LEU A 211 11.40 6.78 5.38
C LEU A 211 10.91 7.80 6.40
N SER A 212 9.59 8.00 6.40
CA SER A 212 8.91 8.84 7.39
C SER A 212 9.05 8.26 8.81
N PRO A 213 9.16 9.10 9.86
CA PRO A 213 9.01 8.63 11.24
C PRO A 213 7.69 7.86 11.49
N TYR A 214 6.62 8.17 10.74
CA TYR A 214 5.35 7.47 10.83
C TYR A 214 5.42 6.06 10.26
N THR A 215 6.18 5.89 9.17
CA THR A 215 6.46 4.58 8.57
C THR A 215 7.35 3.74 9.46
N LEU A 216 8.37 4.33 10.09
CA LEU A 216 9.17 3.65 11.10
C LEU A 216 8.29 3.20 12.28
N ALA A 217 7.39 4.06 12.76
CA ALA A 217 6.44 3.73 13.81
C ALA A 217 5.50 2.58 13.42
N GLN A 218 4.88 2.66 12.24
CA GLN A 218 4.01 1.61 11.70
C GLN A 218 4.76 0.28 11.56
N ASN A 219 5.92 0.29 10.91
CA ASN A 219 6.69 -0.93 10.63
C ASN A 219 7.27 -1.56 11.90
N SER A 220 7.59 -0.77 12.93
CA SER A 220 8.04 -1.31 14.22
C SER A 220 6.99 -2.16 14.94
N LEU A 221 5.72 -2.06 14.53
CA LEU A 221 4.61 -2.90 15.01
C LEU A 221 4.42 -4.17 14.16
N HIS A 222 5.18 -4.33 13.07
CA HIS A 222 5.13 -5.57 12.30
C HIS A 222 5.62 -6.76 13.13
N GLY A 223 5.06 -7.94 12.84
CA GLY A 223 5.43 -9.20 13.49
C GLY A 223 6.92 -9.53 13.39
N SER A 224 7.54 -9.21 12.26
CA SER A 224 8.97 -9.42 12.01
C SER A 224 9.88 -8.59 12.91
N PHE A 225 9.41 -7.42 13.39
CA PHE A 225 10.11 -6.54 14.32
C PHE A 225 9.60 -6.69 15.77
N GLY A 226 8.89 -7.79 16.05
CA GLY A 226 8.50 -8.17 17.41
C GLY A 226 7.32 -7.38 17.97
N LYS A 227 6.62 -6.57 17.16
CA LYS A 227 5.38 -5.87 17.56
C LYS A 227 5.58 -4.99 18.81
N SER A 228 6.74 -4.36 18.91
CA SER A 228 7.24 -3.83 20.19
C SER A 228 7.54 -2.33 20.18
N GLY A 229 7.36 -1.66 19.04
CA GLY A 229 7.70 -0.23 18.93
C GLY A 229 9.20 0.03 18.83
N ASN A 230 10.03 -0.99 18.58
CA ASN A 230 11.47 -0.81 18.37
C ASN A 230 11.75 -0.13 17.02
N LEU A 231 11.65 1.19 16.99
CA LEU A 231 11.89 2.02 15.80
C LEU A 231 13.30 1.81 15.22
N ALA A 232 14.30 1.57 16.08
CA ALA A 232 15.68 1.40 15.68
C ALA A 232 15.96 0.08 14.92
N ALA A 233 15.02 -0.86 14.93
CA ALA A 233 15.13 -2.08 14.13
C ALA A 233 14.65 -1.92 12.68
N VAL A 234 13.94 -0.82 12.36
CA VAL A 234 13.45 -0.54 11.01
C VAL A 234 14.51 0.26 10.26
N PRO A 235 14.94 -0.16 9.06
CA PRO A 235 15.90 0.59 8.26
C PRO A 235 15.40 2.01 7.94
N PRO A 236 16.29 3.01 7.83
CA PRO A 236 15.90 4.42 7.69
C PRO A 236 15.51 4.81 6.26
N LYS A 237 15.80 3.99 5.25
CA LYS A 237 15.49 4.25 3.84
C LYS A 237 14.79 3.05 3.22
N ALA A 238 14.29 3.25 2.00
CA ALA A 238 13.77 2.18 1.18
C ALA A 238 13.91 2.46 -0.32
N ALA A 239 14.04 1.39 -1.11
CA ALA A 239 13.73 1.41 -2.51
C ALA A 239 12.23 1.17 -2.72
N THR A 240 11.62 1.91 -3.63
CA THR A 240 10.18 1.84 -3.90
C THR A 240 9.91 2.09 -5.36
N ILE A 241 8.80 1.56 -5.87
CA ILE A 241 8.19 2.08 -7.09
C ILE A 241 7.86 3.57 -6.93
N GLY A 242 7.70 4.27 -8.05
CA GLY A 242 7.26 5.66 -8.06
C GLY A 242 5.79 5.84 -8.46
N PRO A 243 5.25 7.06 -8.33
CA PRO A 243 3.91 7.40 -8.80
C PRO A 243 3.63 6.99 -10.24
N ARG A 244 4.62 7.09 -11.13
CA ARG A 244 4.50 6.71 -12.53
C ARG A 244 4.09 5.24 -12.68
N ASP A 245 4.71 4.35 -11.91
CA ASP A 245 4.48 2.90 -12.00
C ASP A 245 3.04 2.56 -11.60
N VAL A 246 2.54 3.23 -10.56
CA VAL A 246 1.14 3.15 -10.14
C VAL A 246 0.23 3.70 -11.22
N ILE A 247 0.49 4.90 -11.76
CA ILE A 247 -0.32 5.62 -12.76
C ILE A 247 -0.38 4.90 -14.11
N HIS A 248 0.66 4.15 -14.48
CA HIS A 248 0.68 3.38 -15.72
C HIS A 248 0.11 1.95 -15.57
N SER A 249 -0.18 1.51 -14.35
CA SER A 249 -0.86 0.23 -14.13
C SER A 249 -2.28 0.25 -14.71
N LYS A 250 -2.67 -0.81 -15.43
CA LYS A 250 -4.00 -0.90 -16.09
C LYS A 250 -5.15 -0.91 -15.06
N ASN A 251 -4.94 -1.57 -13.93
CA ASN A 251 -5.89 -1.65 -12.82
C ASN A 251 -5.16 -1.42 -11.49
N ARG A 252 -5.91 -0.98 -10.47
CA ARG A 252 -5.46 -0.92 -9.07
C ARG A 252 -6.48 -1.59 -8.19
N PHE A 253 -5.97 -2.29 -7.19
CA PHE A 253 -6.74 -2.85 -6.10
C PHE A 253 -6.18 -2.25 -4.82
N ASP A 254 -7.04 -1.62 -4.03
CA ASP A 254 -6.61 -0.89 -2.84
C ASP A 254 -7.37 -1.36 -1.60
N MET A 255 -6.64 -1.67 -0.53
CA MET A 255 -7.21 -2.28 0.69
C MET A 255 -6.95 -1.42 1.93
N HIS A 256 -8.03 -0.93 2.52
CA HIS A 256 -8.04 -0.16 3.75
C HIS A 256 -8.56 -1.04 4.91
N ALA A 257 -7.68 -1.84 5.49
CA ALA A 257 -8.01 -2.77 6.58
C ALA A 257 -6.93 -2.86 7.68
N ILE A 258 -6.02 -1.88 7.78
CA ILE A 258 -4.90 -1.93 8.72
C ILE A 258 -5.35 -1.46 10.11
N THR A 259 -5.25 -2.37 11.07
CA THR A 259 -5.56 -2.16 12.49
C THR A 259 -4.36 -2.52 13.36
N VAL A 260 -4.36 -2.04 14.60
CA VAL A 260 -3.39 -2.50 15.61
C VAL A 260 -3.79 -3.91 16.05
N HIS A 261 -3.15 -4.92 15.47
CA HIS A 261 -3.31 -6.35 15.80
C HIS A 261 -4.76 -6.85 15.86
N GLY A 262 -5.60 -6.46 14.91
CA GLY A 262 -6.98 -6.95 14.81
C GLY A 262 -7.93 -6.31 15.83
N THR A 263 -7.54 -5.19 16.44
CA THR A 263 -8.40 -4.40 17.31
C THR A 263 -9.13 -3.32 16.54
N THR A 264 -10.10 -2.66 17.16
CA THR A 264 -10.79 -1.49 16.56
C THR A 264 -9.92 -0.23 16.56
N THR A 265 -8.76 -0.26 17.22
CA THR A 265 -7.79 0.84 17.19
C THR A 265 -7.06 0.83 15.86
N ALA A 266 -7.24 1.89 15.08
CA ALA A 266 -6.63 2.03 13.77
C ALA A 266 -6.32 3.52 13.50
N TRP A 267 -5.08 3.80 13.11
CA TRP A 267 -4.73 5.09 12.52
C TRP A 267 -5.36 5.25 11.14
N GLN A 268 -5.59 4.14 10.44
CA GLN A 268 -6.00 4.16 9.03
C GLN A 268 -7.40 4.78 8.82
N ARG A 269 -8.23 4.85 9.86
CA ARG A 269 -9.60 5.43 9.81
C ARG A 269 -9.61 6.88 9.33
N SER A 270 -8.70 7.72 9.82
CA SER A 270 -8.63 9.13 9.42
C SER A 270 -8.04 9.28 8.02
N ILE A 271 -6.90 8.64 7.76
CA ILE A 271 -6.18 8.80 6.51
C ILE A 271 -6.94 8.21 5.31
N SER A 272 -7.72 7.15 5.52
CA SER A 272 -8.61 6.60 4.48
C SER A 272 -9.57 7.65 3.94
N ARG A 273 -10.13 8.51 4.80
CA ARG A 273 -11.04 9.57 4.33
C ARG A 273 -10.32 10.62 3.50
N LEU A 274 -9.07 10.95 3.86
CA LEU A 274 -8.25 11.87 3.09
C LEU A 274 -7.81 11.26 1.75
N VAL A 275 -7.44 9.98 1.73
CA VAL A 275 -7.09 9.25 0.50
C VAL A 275 -8.29 9.16 -0.44
N LEU A 276 -9.48 8.85 0.08
CA LEU A 276 -10.66 8.60 -0.74
C LEU A 276 -11.41 9.86 -1.17
N HIS A 277 -11.39 10.91 -0.35
CA HIS A 277 -12.25 12.08 -0.53
C HIS A 277 -11.55 13.42 -0.30
N GLY A 278 -10.27 13.41 0.07
CA GLY A 278 -9.44 14.61 0.24
C GLY A 278 -8.90 15.13 -1.09
N PRO A 279 -8.15 16.24 -1.09
CA PRO A 279 -7.53 16.74 -2.31
C PRO A 279 -6.48 15.77 -2.85
N VAL A 280 -6.41 15.67 -4.18
CA VAL A 280 -5.35 14.91 -4.87
C VAL A 280 -4.03 15.67 -4.76
N THR A 281 -3.08 15.13 -4.00
CA THR A 281 -1.83 15.84 -3.67
C THR A 281 -0.67 14.90 -3.31
N PRO A 282 0.60 15.23 -3.63
CA PRO A 282 1.76 14.49 -3.16
C PRO A 282 1.90 14.42 -1.62
N LEU A 283 1.18 15.26 -0.88
CA LEU A 283 1.15 15.23 0.58
C LEU A 283 0.21 14.16 1.17
N VAL A 284 -0.64 13.55 0.33
CA VAL A 284 -1.44 12.36 0.59
C VAL A 284 -1.32 11.47 -0.65
N PRO A 285 -0.15 10.85 -0.91
CA PRO A 285 0.22 10.21 -2.18
C PRO A 285 -0.87 9.35 -2.83
N GLU A 286 -1.52 8.49 -2.05
CA GLU A 286 -2.52 7.56 -2.53
C GLU A 286 -3.84 8.23 -2.97
N SER A 287 -4.05 9.50 -2.62
CA SER A 287 -5.16 10.30 -3.17
C SER A 287 -5.14 10.37 -4.70
N ILE A 288 -4.00 10.12 -5.35
CA ILE A 288 -3.90 9.98 -6.81
C ILE A 288 -4.84 8.91 -7.37
N LEU A 289 -5.17 7.88 -6.59
CA LEU A 289 -6.06 6.81 -7.03
C LEU A 289 -7.48 7.32 -7.33
N GLN A 290 -7.91 8.45 -6.74
CA GLN A 290 -9.20 9.09 -7.04
C GLN A 290 -9.34 9.47 -8.51
N THR A 291 -8.22 9.73 -9.23
CA THR A 291 -8.23 10.12 -10.65
C THR A 291 -8.10 8.93 -11.59
N LEU A 292 -8.12 7.71 -11.06
CA LEU A 292 -7.71 6.50 -11.74
C LEU A 292 -8.78 5.42 -11.60
N ARG A 293 -8.79 4.46 -12.55
CA ARG A 293 -9.60 3.25 -12.42
C ARG A 293 -9.02 2.37 -11.29
N THR A 294 -9.76 2.25 -10.20
CA THR A 294 -9.34 1.56 -8.97
C THR A 294 -10.53 0.86 -8.30
N ASP A 295 -10.34 -0.38 -7.86
CA ASP A 295 -11.27 -1.05 -6.95
C ASP A 295 -10.74 -0.91 -5.53
N VAL A 296 -11.48 -0.19 -4.69
CA VAL A 296 -11.13 0.06 -3.29
C VAL A 296 -12.04 -0.74 -2.37
N PHE A 297 -11.43 -1.38 -1.38
CA PHE A 297 -12.12 -2.10 -0.32
C PHE A 297 -11.76 -1.50 1.03
N VAL A 298 -12.77 -1.11 1.79
CA VAL A 298 -12.62 -0.53 3.13
C VAL A 298 -13.25 -1.47 4.13
N SER A 299 -12.51 -1.87 5.15
CA SER A 299 -13.07 -2.71 6.22
C SER A 299 -14.12 -1.92 7.03
N GLU A 300 -15.11 -2.60 7.59
CA GLU A 300 -16.10 -1.97 8.48
C GLU A 300 -15.43 -1.19 9.63
N THR A 301 -14.39 -1.75 10.26
CA THR A 301 -13.62 -1.08 11.31
C THR A 301 -13.00 0.24 10.83
N ILE A 302 -12.50 0.30 9.60
CA ILE A 302 -11.91 1.52 9.02
C ILE A 302 -12.99 2.50 8.55
N ALA A 303 -14.15 2.00 8.13
CA ALA A 303 -15.27 2.83 7.69
C ALA A 303 -16.03 3.51 8.84
N GLN A 304 -15.94 3.00 10.08
CA GLN A 304 -16.59 3.56 11.27
C GLN A 304 -16.46 5.09 11.37
N ASN A 305 -17.51 5.74 11.87
CA ASN A 305 -17.50 7.17 12.17
C ASN A 305 -16.40 7.51 13.18
N ILE A 306 -15.81 8.70 13.04
CA ILE A 306 -14.74 9.17 13.93
C ILE A 306 -15.37 9.99 15.04
N GLU A 307 -15.48 9.40 16.22
CA GLU A 307 -16.11 10.00 17.39
C GLU A 307 -15.24 9.79 18.63
N PRO A 308 -15.19 10.76 19.56
CA PRO A 308 -14.48 10.57 20.83
C PRO A 308 -15.15 9.49 21.70
N ASP A 309 -14.36 8.54 22.21
CA ASP A 309 -14.78 7.62 23.28
C ASP A 309 -14.09 8.02 24.59
N TRP A 310 -14.80 8.76 25.43
CA TRP A 310 -14.28 9.28 26.71
C TRP A 310 -14.02 8.20 27.75
N ASN A 311 -14.48 6.96 27.54
CA ASN A 311 -14.24 5.83 28.44
C ASN A 311 -12.99 5.01 28.05
N LYS A 312 -12.28 5.41 26.98
CA LYS A 312 -11.08 4.73 26.49
C LYS A 312 -9.86 5.63 26.60
N GLY A 313 -8.87 5.14 27.35
CA GLY A 313 -7.51 5.70 27.36
C GLY A 313 -6.59 5.02 26.34
N TYR A 314 -5.28 5.12 26.57
CA TYR A 314 -4.27 4.33 25.88
C TYR A 314 -4.37 2.83 26.23
#